data_AF-A0A8E0RX04-F1
#
_entry.id   AF-A0A8E0RX04-F1
#
_cell.length_a   1.000
_cell.length_b   1.000
_cell.length_c   1.000
_cell.angle_alpha   90.00
_cell.angle_beta   90.00
_cell.angle_gamma   90.00
#
_symmetry.space_group_name_H-M   'P 1'
#
loop_
_entity.id
_entity.type
_entity.pdbx_description
1 polymer ?
#
loop_
_entity_poly.entity_id
_entity_poly.type
_entity_poly.pdbx_seq_one_letter_code
_entity_poly.pdbx_strand_id
1 'polypeptide(L)'
;MLNMATVEWETTVHCDSPTERHFPASRLLSDSRYSYERGMLCPPIVHPPVNVLFSLPCFGDLRAIVIKPFLGRHRVTHLNVFLLSGMAHDGNSTGFAEKIFHFMKLQRARKLSATVGHFQPLVTMNLDNFPVRSIVVVRLNSSETIPSDSCSHSAACLYRIDMPFCKKRRRWRHILIQLCKTDATCVPCLGAVELWCVDVFKKIAPAPSTETNVANHTYATKPTSSTSDDEGSTAAPEHFLDLLTGELMQDPIKLPSGNYTDRSSLTQFWQQRLASNPNGELVDPFTMVPLDEAHLICDVQLKSEIENYRNLRKKLGRLCSKLECAAPDISLIGALPLHESSSDEESIEDGSEILKRYPHLNAR
;
A
#
# COMPACT_ATOMS: atom_id res chain seq x y z
N MET A 1 18.70 20.00 -0.50
CA MET A 1 18.00 18.70 -0.37
C MET A 1 17.46 18.27 -1.73
N LEU A 2 17.33 16.96 -1.96
CA LEU A 2 16.71 16.36 -3.15
C LEU A 2 15.55 15.46 -2.71
N ASN A 3 14.43 15.50 -3.44
CA ASN A 3 13.32 14.57 -3.20
C ASN A 3 13.68 13.21 -3.83
N MET A 4 13.80 12.18 -3.01
CA MET A 4 14.07 10.82 -3.48
C MET A 4 12.80 10.01 -3.75
N ALA A 5 11.60 10.52 -3.42
CA ALA A 5 10.33 9.87 -3.78
C ALA A 5 9.95 10.14 -5.26
N THR A 6 10.90 9.92 -6.16
CA THR A 6 10.72 10.10 -7.61
C THR A 6 11.22 8.86 -8.35
N VAL A 7 10.72 8.66 -9.57
CA VAL A 7 11.12 7.54 -10.43
C VAL A 7 12.58 7.68 -10.87
N GLU A 8 13.09 8.92 -11.02
CA GLU A 8 14.48 9.21 -11.38
C GLU A 8 15.51 8.63 -10.39
N TRP A 9 15.08 8.41 -9.14
CA TRP A 9 15.92 7.85 -8.08
C TRP A 9 15.67 6.35 -7.89
N GLU A 10 14.99 5.65 -8.81
CA GLU A 10 14.69 4.22 -8.73
C GLU A 10 14.04 3.79 -7.40
N THR A 11 13.41 4.73 -6.69
CA THR A 11 12.71 4.44 -5.45
C THR A 11 11.49 3.62 -5.78
N THR A 12 11.27 2.51 -5.07
CA THR A 12 10.06 1.70 -5.22
C THR A 12 9.07 2.02 -4.11
N VAL A 13 7.79 1.86 -4.41
CA VAL A 13 6.70 2.00 -3.45
C VAL A 13 5.81 0.77 -3.50
N HIS A 14 5.48 0.25 -2.33
CA HIS A 14 4.61 -0.92 -2.19
C HIS A 14 3.49 -0.60 -1.20
N CYS A 15 2.29 -1.09 -1.48
CA CYS A 15 1.14 -1.02 -0.60
C CYS A 15 0.70 -2.45 -0.27
N ASP A 16 0.41 -2.73 0.99
CA ASP A 16 -0.02 -4.08 1.42
C ASP A 16 -1.53 -4.33 1.28
N SER A 17 -2.24 -3.33 0.74
CA SER A 17 -3.68 -3.35 0.44
C SER A 17 -3.91 -3.00 -1.03
N PRO A 18 -5.01 -3.49 -1.63
CA PRO A 18 -5.36 -3.15 -3.00
C PRO A 18 -5.61 -1.65 -3.15
N THR A 19 -5.24 -1.11 -4.30
CA THR A 19 -5.41 0.30 -4.65
C THR A 19 -6.30 0.42 -5.88
N GLU A 20 -7.04 1.53 -5.98
CA GLU A 20 -7.86 1.85 -7.13
C GLU A 20 -7.03 1.88 -8.43
N ARG A 21 -7.62 1.41 -9.53
CA ARG A 21 -6.91 1.25 -10.81
C ARG A 21 -6.27 2.54 -11.31
N HIS A 22 -6.95 3.66 -11.08
CA HIS A 22 -6.48 5.00 -11.46
C HIS A 22 -5.67 5.69 -10.37
N PHE A 23 -5.56 5.13 -9.17
CA PHE A 23 -4.78 5.68 -8.08
C PHE A 23 -3.89 4.63 -7.40
N PRO A 24 -3.00 3.96 -8.16
CA PRO A 24 -2.11 2.97 -7.60
C PRO A 24 -1.03 3.61 -6.72
N ALA A 25 -0.43 2.82 -5.82
CA ALA A 25 0.63 3.29 -4.94
C ALA A 25 1.82 3.90 -5.70
N SER A 26 2.13 3.40 -6.90
CA SER A 26 3.20 3.92 -7.77
C SER A 26 3.04 5.40 -8.12
N ARG A 27 1.82 5.96 -8.11
CA ARG A 27 1.58 7.40 -8.32
C ARG A 27 2.06 8.28 -7.16
N LEU A 28 2.51 7.70 -6.05
CA LEU A 28 3.20 8.42 -4.98
C LEU A 28 4.66 8.76 -5.34
N LEU A 29 5.24 8.07 -6.33
CA LEU A 29 6.56 8.37 -6.88
C LEU A 29 6.37 9.36 -8.02
N SER A 30 6.67 10.64 -7.78
CA SER A 30 6.39 11.71 -8.74
C SER A 30 7.61 12.05 -9.57
N ASP A 31 7.44 12.40 -10.85
CA ASP A 31 8.51 12.95 -11.71
C ASP A 31 8.19 14.33 -12.34
N SER A 32 7.01 14.91 -12.10
CA SER A 32 6.60 16.10 -12.87
C SER A 32 5.70 17.06 -12.10
N ARG A 33 6.14 18.33 -12.05
CA ARG A 33 5.60 19.50 -11.32
C ARG A 33 4.14 19.88 -11.62
N TYR A 34 3.43 19.15 -12.49
CA TYR A 34 2.12 19.57 -13.02
C TYR A 34 1.05 18.48 -13.09
N SER A 35 1.27 17.29 -12.51
CA SER A 35 0.23 16.26 -12.51
C SER A 35 -0.85 16.57 -11.46
N TYR A 36 -2.04 16.94 -11.93
CA TYR A 36 -3.28 17.03 -11.14
C TYR A 36 -3.78 15.64 -10.67
N GLU A 37 -3.12 14.56 -11.10
CA GLU A 37 -3.52 13.16 -10.86
C GLU A 37 -2.53 12.41 -9.96
N ARG A 38 -2.00 13.05 -8.92
CA ARG A 38 -1.12 12.39 -7.96
C ARG A 38 -1.90 11.72 -6.84
N GLY A 39 -1.28 10.69 -6.27
CA GLY A 39 -1.73 10.05 -5.04
C GLY A 39 -2.18 8.61 -5.21
N MET A 40 -2.40 8.00 -4.05
CA MET A 40 -2.89 6.64 -3.88
C MET A 40 -4.26 6.70 -3.22
N LEU A 41 -5.17 5.84 -3.68
CA LEU A 41 -6.50 5.66 -3.13
C LEU A 41 -6.78 4.17 -3.00
N CYS A 42 -7.23 3.73 -1.84
CA CYS A 42 -7.74 2.37 -1.67
C CYS A 42 -9.25 2.34 -1.97
N PRO A 43 -9.80 1.23 -2.48
CA PRO A 43 -11.23 1.10 -2.68
C PRO A 43 -11.99 1.09 -1.34
N PRO A 44 -13.30 1.37 -1.32
CA PRO A 44 -14.11 1.45 -0.09
C PRO A 44 -14.08 0.22 0.81
N ILE A 45 -13.78 -0.96 0.25
CA ILE A 45 -13.65 -2.21 0.98
C ILE A 45 -12.38 -2.31 1.84
N VAL A 46 -11.39 -1.45 1.60
CA VAL A 46 -10.14 -1.45 2.36
C VAL A 46 -10.29 -0.62 3.61
N HIS A 47 -10.23 -1.28 4.76
CA HIS A 47 -10.21 -0.63 6.06
C HIS A 47 -8.76 -0.44 6.56
N PRO A 48 -8.48 0.67 7.26
CA PRO A 48 -7.24 0.80 8.03
C PRO A 48 -7.00 -0.39 9.00
N PRO A 49 -5.75 -0.77 9.29
CA PRO A 49 -4.52 -0.11 8.86
C PRO A 49 -4.06 -0.48 7.45
N VAL A 50 -3.55 0.50 6.70
CA VAL A 50 -2.89 0.28 5.39
C VAL A 50 -1.43 0.69 5.48
N ASN A 51 -0.51 -0.15 5.00
CA ASN A 51 0.92 0.06 5.05
C ASN A 51 1.46 0.43 3.67
N VAL A 52 2.16 1.57 3.59
CA VAL A 52 2.82 2.07 2.38
C VAL A 52 4.32 2.15 2.64
N LEU A 53 5.09 1.33 1.93
CA LEU A 53 6.53 1.20 2.07
C LEU A 53 7.24 1.86 0.90
N PHE A 54 8.11 2.82 1.19
CA PHE A 54 9.06 3.38 0.25
C PHE A 54 10.41 2.71 0.44
N SER A 55 11.04 2.28 -0.65
CA SER A 55 12.37 1.67 -0.68
C SER A 55 13.28 2.47 -1.60
N LEU A 56 14.29 3.11 -1.00
CA LEU A 56 15.32 3.88 -1.70
C LEU A 56 16.42 2.90 -2.18
N PRO A 57 16.94 3.02 -3.42
CA PRO A 57 17.99 2.13 -3.90
C PRO A 57 19.34 2.39 -3.21
N CYS A 58 19.55 3.61 -2.73
CA CYS A 58 20.76 4.03 -2.07
C CYS A 58 20.45 4.71 -0.73
N PHE A 59 21.48 4.79 0.11
CA PHE A 59 21.36 5.45 1.39
C PHE A 59 21.44 6.97 1.21
N GLY A 60 20.33 7.66 1.48
CA GLY A 60 20.30 9.12 1.64
C GLY A 60 20.35 9.52 3.12
N ASP A 61 20.86 10.72 3.40
CA ASP A 61 20.67 11.34 4.71
C ASP A 61 19.30 12.04 4.72
N LEU A 62 18.28 11.32 5.20
CA LEU A 62 16.88 11.77 5.21
C LEU A 62 16.70 12.95 6.20
N ARG A 63 16.28 14.10 5.68
CA ARG A 63 16.14 15.37 6.42
C ARG A 63 14.70 15.80 6.63
N ALA A 64 13.79 15.45 5.73
CA ALA A 64 12.38 15.70 5.93
C ALA A 64 11.50 14.68 5.21
N ILE A 65 10.33 14.43 5.76
CA ILE A 65 9.25 13.67 5.15
C ILE A 65 8.05 14.61 5.06
N VAL A 66 7.56 14.87 3.86
CA VAL A 66 6.33 15.64 3.64
C VAL A 66 5.24 14.66 3.24
N ILE A 67 4.11 14.69 3.93
CA ILE A 67 2.99 13.79 3.72
C ILE A 67 1.74 14.64 3.49
N LYS A 68 1.05 14.39 2.39
CA LYS A 68 -0.28 14.94 2.12
C LYS A 68 -1.32 13.84 2.42
N PRO A 69 -1.92 13.82 3.63
CA PRO A 69 -2.77 12.72 4.11
C PRO A 69 -4.20 12.79 3.56
N PHE A 70 -4.40 13.41 2.40
CA PHE A 70 -5.72 13.59 1.80
C PHE A 70 -5.63 13.58 0.27
N LEU A 71 -6.70 13.09 -0.37
CA LEU A 71 -6.86 13.07 -1.82
C LEU A 71 -8.33 13.29 -2.17
N GLY A 72 -8.62 14.39 -2.87
CA GLY A 72 -10.00 14.80 -3.15
C GLY A 72 -10.77 15.05 -1.85
N ARG A 73 -11.86 14.28 -1.65
CA ARG A 73 -12.65 14.29 -0.42
C ARG A 73 -12.13 13.35 0.67
N HIS A 74 -11.19 12.46 0.34
CA HIS A 74 -10.73 11.42 1.24
C HIS A 74 -9.61 11.94 2.14
N ARG A 75 -9.62 11.51 3.40
CA ARG A 75 -8.67 11.95 4.41
C ARG A 75 -8.31 10.84 5.40
N VAL A 76 -7.01 10.74 5.67
CA VAL A 76 -6.43 9.95 6.75
C VAL A 76 -6.25 10.86 7.95
N THR A 77 -6.78 10.45 9.10
CA THR A 77 -6.70 11.23 10.35
C THR A 77 -5.71 10.67 11.34
N HIS A 78 -5.37 9.38 11.29
CA HIS A 78 -4.33 8.82 12.14
C HIS A 78 -3.30 8.09 11.29
N LEU A 79 -2.01 8.43 11.45
CA LEU A 79 -0.93 7.78 10.73
C LEU A 79 0.33 7.63 11.57
N ASN A 80 1.10 6.58 11.29
CA ASN A 80 2.40 6.30 11.89
C ASN A 80 3.47 6.28 10.82
N VAL A 81 4.66 6.80 11.15
CA VAL A 81 5.84 6.74 10.30
C VAL A 81 6.92 5.95 11.01
N PHE A 82 7.50 4.99 10.30
CA PHE A 82 8.61 4.17 10.77
C PHE A 82 9.79 4.28 9.82
N LEU A 83 11.00 4.31 10.38
CA LEU A 83 12.24 4.24 9.63
C LEU A 83 12.87 2.86 9.79
N LEU A 84 13.29 2.27 8.68
CA LEU A 84 13.91 0.96 8.64
C LEU A 84 15.39 1.07 8.23
N SER A 85 16.29 0.63 9.11
CA SER A 85 17.73 0.62 8.86
C SER A 85 18.25 -0.81 8.65
N GLY A 86 19.22 -1.00 7.74
CA GLY A 86 20.11 -2.16 7.81
C GLY A 86 19.63 -3.47 7.19
N MET A 87 18.69 -3.44 6.24
CA MET A 87 18.36 -4.63 5.45
C MET A 87 19.06 -4.56 4.09
N ALA A 88 19.76 -5.64 3.72
CA ALA A 88 20.38 -5.77 2.41
C ALA A 88 19.28 -5.88 1.35
N HIS A 89 19.44 -5.13 0.26
CA HIS A 89 18.57 -5.23 -0.90
C HIS A 89 18.92 -6.54 -1.63
N ASP A 90 18.20 -7.62 -1.35
CA ASP A 90 18.15 -8.74 -2.30
C ASP A 90 17.51 -8.20 -3.59
N GLY A 91 18.05 -8.50 -4.75
CA GLY A 91 17.63 -7.96 -6.06
C GLY A 91 16.15 -8.19 -6.45
N ASN A 92 15.34 -8.77 -5.56
CA ASN A 92 13.91 -8.98 -5.72
C ASN A 92 13.11 -8.08 -4.74
N SER A 93 12.78 -6.85 -5.17
CA SER A 93 12.19 -5.80 -4.34
C SER A 93 10.77 -6.12 -3.81
N THR A 94 9.99 -6.87 -4.57
CA THR A 94 8.63 -7.33 -4.21
C THR A 94 8.65 -8.33 -3.05
N GLY A 95 9.47 -9.38 -3.13
CA GLY A 95 9.61 -10.36 -2.05
C GLY A 95 10.18 -9.77 -0.75
N PHE A 96 10.96 -8.69 -0.85
CA PHE A 96 11.46 -7.96 0.31
C PHE A 96 10.38 -7.10 0.99
N ALA A 97 9.58 -6.37 0.20
CA ALA A 97 8.46 -5.60 0.72
C ALA A 97 7.42 -6.51 1.41
N GLU A 98 7.10 -7.65 0.79
CA GLU A 98 6.21 -8.66 1.38
C GLU A 98 6.74 -9.20 2.72
N LYS A 99 8.05 -9.49 2.81
CA LYS A 99 8.70 -9.88 4.08
C LYS A 99 8.58 -8.80 5.16
N ILE A 100 8.74 -7.52 4.80
CA ILE A 100 8.57 -6.38 5.73
C ILE A 100 7.11 -6.27 6.19
N PHE A 101 6.15 -6.32 5.28
CA PHE A 101 4.72 -6.22 5.63
C PHE A 101 4.27 -7.40 6.48
N HIS A 102 4.70 -8.61 6.12
CA HIS A 102 4.54 -9.82 6.90
C HIS A 102 5.12 -9.65 8.32
N PHE A 103 6.35 -9.13 8.43
CA PHE A 103 6.99 -8.87 9.72
C PHE A 103 6.25 -7.83 10.56
N MET A 104 5.78 -6.73 9.98
CA MET A 104 5.04 -5.69 10.72
C MET A 104 3.65 -6.14 11.16
N LYS A 105 2.98 -6.96 10.36
CA LYS A 105 1.76 -7.69 10.77
C LYS A 105 2.03 -8.63 11.95
N LEU A 106 3.26 -9.14 12.10
CA LEU A 106 3.74 -9.96 13.23
C LEU A 106 4.08 -9.17 14.53
N GLN A 107 4.44 -7.88 14.43
CA GLN A 107 4.95 -7.05 15.54
C GLN A 107 3.89 -6.56 16.55
N ARG A 108 2.64 -6.96 16.36
CA ARG A 108 1.50 -6.54 17.16
C ARG A 108 1.37 -7.28 18.52
N ALA A 109 2.19 -8.30 18.84
CA ALA A 109 1.94 -9.14 20.03
C ALA A 109 3.06 -9.39 21.06
N ARG A 110 4.04 -8.50 21.24
CA ARG A 110 4.72 -8.26 22.54
C ARG A 110 5.84 -7.23 22.42
N LYS A 111 6.07 -6.51 23.53
CA LYS A 111 7.31 -5.78 23.87
C LYS A 111 8.53 -6.57 23.40
N LEU A 112 9.22 -6.12 22.35
CA LEU A 112 10.51 -6.70 21.96
C LEU A 112 11.44 -5.63 21.40
N SER A 113 12.01 -4.90 22.35
CA SER A 113 13.27 -4.17 22.25
C SER A 113 14.50 -5.08 22.01
N ALA A 114 14.34 -6.36 21.62
CA ALA A 114 15.46 -7.32 21.73
C ALA A 114 15.78 -8.18 20.51
N THR A 115 15.02 -8.19 19.40
CA THR A 115 15.41 -9.07 18.28
C THR A 115 15.20 -8.60 16.84
N VAL A 116 14.78 -7.35 16.60
CA VAL A 116 14.97 -6.71 15.29
C VAL A 116 15.35 -5.25 15.51
N GLY A 117 16.66 -4.97 15.57
CA GLY A 117 17.21 -3.61 15.73
C GLY A 117 17.04 -2.71 14.51
N HIS A 118 16.03 -2.97 13.66
CA HIS A 118 15.92 -2.38 12.33
C HIS A 118 14.70 -1.48 12.14
N PHE A 119 13.63 -1.59 12.93
CA PHE A 119 12.46 -0.70 12.84
C PHE A 119 12.48 0.33 13.97
N GLN A 120 12.58 1.61 13.60
CA GLN A 120 12.51 2.72 14.54
C GLN A 120 11.19 3.48 14.29
N PRO A 121 10.22 3.46 15.23
CA PRO A 121 9.08 4.36 15.15
C PRO A 121 9.62 5.79 15.16
N LEU A 122 9.22 6.56 14.15
CA LEU A 122 9.66 7.93 14.00
C LEU A 122 8.63 8.86 14.64
N VAL A 123 7.37 8.73 14.26
CA VAL A 123 6.31 9.62 14.72
C VAL A 123 4.92 9.00 14.53
N THR A 124 4.03 9.29 15.48
CA THR A 124 2.60 8.97 15.42
C THR A 124 1.83 10.28 15.42
N MET A 125 0.82 10.39 14.55
CA MET A 125 0.09 11.64 14.35
C MET A 125 -1.40 11.39 14.42
N ASN A 126 -2.08 12.23 15.21
CA ASN A 126 -3.53 12.36 15.20
C ASN A 126 -3.90 13.73 14.62
N LEU A 127 -4.60 13.70 13.49
CA LEU A 127 -5.05 14.84 12.71
C LEU A 127 -6.55 15.10 12.87
N ASP A 128 -7.28 14.39 13.73
CA ASP A 128 -8.74 14.52 13.89
C ASP A 128 -9.15 16.00 14.12
N ASN A 129 -8.36 16.76 14.89
CA ASN A 129 -8.62 18.17 15.23
C ASN A 129 -7.97 19.19 14.27
N PHE A 130 -7.33 18.73 13.19
CA PHE A 130 -6.65 19.61 12.25
C PHE A 130 -7.56 19.90 11.03
N PRO A 131 -7.31 20.98 10.26
CA PRO A 131 -8.03 21.23 9.03
C PRO A 131 -7.90 20.08 8.02
N VAL A 132 -8.95 19.83 7.23
CA VAL A 132 -9.04 18.71 6.27
C VAL A 132 -7.88 18.67 5.28
N ARG A 133 -7.38 19.83 4.87
CA ARG A 133 -6.29 19.97 3.88
C ARG A 133 -4.92 20.25 4.52
N SER A 134 -4.69 19.76 5.73
CA SER A 134 -3.40 19.89 6.40
C SER A 134 -2.34 18.99 5.77
N ILE A 135 -1.20 19.58 5.38
CA ILE A 135 -0.01 18.83 5.00
C ILE A 135 0.85 18.62 6.24
N VAL A 136 1.33 17.40 6.41
CA VAL A 136 2.24 17.05 7.49
C VAL A 136 3.67 17.19 7.01
N VAL A 137 4.53 17.79 7.83
CA VAL A 137 5.96 17.87 7.62
C VAL A 137 6.68 17.35 8.85
N VAL A 138 7.38 16.22 8.68
CA VAL A 138 8.26 15.66 9.70
C VAL A 138 9.69 16.06 9.36
N ARG A 139 10.29 16.95 10.16
CA ARG A 139 11.68 17.38 9.99
C ARG A 139 12.60 16.54 10.85
N LEU A 140 13.64 16.02 10.21
CA LEU A 140 14.68 15.18 10.80
C LEU A 140 15.99 15.95 10.77
N ASN A 141 16.46 16.37 11.96
CA ASN A 141 17.83 16.86 12.15
C ASN A 141 18.24 17.96 11.14
N SER A 142 17.36 18.87 10.75
CA SER A 142 17.69 19.85 9.70
C SER A 142 17.17 21.25 10.02
N SER A 143 18.08 22.22 10.09
CA SER A 143 17.75 23.64 9.97
C SER A 143 17.53 24.06 8.52
N GLU A 144 17.90 23.22 7.55
CA GLU A 144 17.72 23.51 6.13
C GLU A 144 16.24 23.67 5.80
N THR A 145 15.95 24.66 4.97
CA THR A 145 14.60 24.94 4.49
C THR A 145 14.18 23.90 3.46
N ILE A 146 12.95 23.41 3.59
CA ILE A 146 12.37 22.50 2.60
C ILE A 146 12.34 23.24 1.25
N PRO A 147 12.82 22.62 0.16
CA PRO A 147 12.90 23.28 -1.14
C PRO A 147 11.53 23.79 -1.61
N SER A 148 11.52 24.89 -2.38
CA SER A 148 10.30 25.62 -2.76
C SER A 148 9.35 24.83 -3.66
N ASP A 149 9.83 23.76 -4.28
CA ASP A 149 9.08 22.81 -5.10
C ASP A 149 8.32 21.74 -4.30
N SER A 150 8.50 21.70 -2.97
CA SER A 150 7.71 20.85 -2.08
C SER A 150 6.23 21.25 -2.07
N CYS A 151 5.35 20.25 -2.06
CA CYS A 151 3.91 20.46 -1.91
C CYS A 151 3.54 21.19 -0.60
N SER A 152 4.41 21.19 0.40
CA SER A 152 4.23 21.95 1.64
C SER A 152 4.07 23.46 1.43
N HIS A 153 4.69 24.03 0.39
CA HIS A 153 4.61 25.46 0.10
C HIS A 153 3.28 25.88 -0.53
N SER A 154 2.55 24.91 -1.11
CA SER A 154 1.18 25.10 -1.62
C SER A 154 0.09 24.78 -0.59
N ALA A 155 0.49 24.42 0.64
CA ALA A 155 -0.44 23.98 1.68
C ALA A 155 -1.17 25.17 2.32
N ALA A 156 -2.50 25.07 2.41
CA ALA A 156 -3.28 26.04 3.19
C ALA A 156 -3.06 25.89 4.70
N CYS A 157 -2.77 24.66 5.17
CA CYS A 157 -2.47 24.38 6.56
C CYS A 157 -1.31 23.38 6.64
N LEU A 158 -0.43 23.59 7.63
CA LEU A 158 0.78 22.81 7.79
C LEU A 158 0.92 22.32 9.23
N TYR A 159 1.06 21.01 9.39
CA TYR A 159 1.39 20.39 10.67
C TYR A 159 2.87 20.03 10.68
N ARG A 160 3.68 20.78 11.44
CA ARG A 160 5.14 20.56 11.53
C ARG A 160 5.48 19.78 12.78
N ILE A 161 6.34 18.79 12.62
CA ILE A 161 6.90 17.99 13.70
C ILE A 161 8.41 18.02 13.55
N ASP A 162 9.07 18.68 14.50
CA ASP A 162 10.53 18.74 14.56
C ASP A 162 11.04 17.65 15.50
N MET A 163 11.75 16.68 14.94
CA MET A 163 12.34 15.61 15.72
C MET A 163 13.69 16.06 16.31
N PRO A 164 13.93 15.87 17.62
CA PRO A 164 15.13 16.33 18.27
C PRO A 164 16.38 15.63 17.74
N PHE A 165 17.48 16.39 17.70
CA PHE A 165 18.77 16.04 17.11
C PHE A 165 19.28 14.64 17.50
N CYS A 166 19.21 13.67 16.59
CA CYS A 166 19.85 12.38 16.79
C CYS A 166 21.31 12.46 16.32
N LYS A 167 22.26 12.42 17.27
CA LYS A 167 23.72 12.55 17.02
C LYS A 167 24.32 11.51 16.05
N LYS A 168 23.61 10.41 15.76
CA LYS A 168 24.08 9.36 14.85
C LYS A 168 23.43 9.57 13.47
N ARG A 169 24.23 9.94 12.46
CA ARG A 169 23.82 9.89 11.05
C ARG A 169 23.40 8.45 10.73
N ARG A 170 22.10 8.20 10.71
CA ARG A 170 21.56 6.89 10.32
C ARG A 170 21.18 6.97 8.87
N ARG A 171 21.78 6.06 8.11
CA ARG A 171 21.47 5.85 6.70
C ARG A 171 20.22 4.97 6.62
N TRP A 172 19.16 5.51 6.06
CA TRP A 172 17.86 4.85 5.93
C TRP A 172 17.64 4.43 4.49
N ARG A 173 17.04 3.25 4.30
CA ARG A 173 16.65 2.76 2.97
C ARG A 173 15.17 2.58 2.83
N HIS A 174 14.48 2.22 3.91
CA HIS A 174 13.04 2.02 3.83
C HIS A 174 12.32 2.90 4.83
N ILE A 175 11.23 3.51 4.35
CA ILE A 175 10.34 4.37 5.11
C ILE A 175 8.97 3.74 5.00
N LEU A 176 8.37 3.41 6.13
CA LEU A 176 6.99 2.91 6.17
C LEU A 176 6.06 3.97 6.71
N ILE A 177 4.96 4.20 6.00
CA ILE A 177 3.82 5.00 6.44
C ILE A 177 2.65 4.05 6.64
N GLN A 178 2.10 4.02 7.85
CA GLN A 178 0.91 3.24 8.18
C GLN A 178 -0.27 4.18 8.38
N LEU A 179 -1.30 4.01 7.57
CA LEU A 179 -2.57 4.76 7.61
C LEU A 179 -3.50 4.02 8.58
N CYS A 180 -3.70 4.56 9.78
CA CYS A 180 -4.34 3.87 10.89
C CYS A 180 -5.83 4.19 11.06
N LYS A 181 -6.26 5.39 10.63
CA LYS A 181 -7.65 5.84 10.74
C LYS A 181 -7.96 6.82 9.61
N THR A 182 -9.17 6.76 9.10
CA THR A 182 -9.73 7.71 8.13
C THR A 182 -10.93 8.42 8.74
N ASP A 183 -11.33 9.54 8.14
CA ASP A 183 -12.65 10.13 8.44
C ASP A 183 -13.77 9.14 8.09
N ALA A 184 -14.94 9.27 8.73
CA ALA A 184 -15.99 8.24 8.73
C ALA A 184 -16.44 7.76 7.34
N THR A 185 -16.46 8.63 6.33
CA THR A 185 -16.85 8.31 4.94
C THR A 185 -15.66 8.20 4.00
N CYS A 186 -14.44 8.22 4.54
CA CYS A 186 -13.20 8.25 3.79
C CYS A 186 -12.55 6.87 3.73
N VAL A 187 -11.88 6.64 2.61
CA VAL A 187 -11.06 5.46 2.37
C VAL A 187 -9.58 5.82 2.57
N PRO A 188 -8.71 4.83 2.86
CA PRO A 188 -7.28 5.10 3.01
C PRO A 188 -6.69 5.72 1.75
N CYS A 189 -5.99 6.84 1.90
CA CYS A 189 -5.43 7.58 0.79
C CYS A 189 -4.16 8.35 1.19
N LEU A 190 -3.37 8.68 0.18
CA LEU A 190 -2.26 9.63 0.29
C LEU A 190 -2.24 10.47 -0.98
N GLY A 191 -2.31 11.79 -0.87
CA GLY A 191 -2.25 12.67 -2.04
C GLY A 191 -0.83 12.85 -2.59
N ALA A 192 0.17 12.80 -1.72
CA ALA A 192 1.59 12.92 -2.06
C ALA A 192 2.45 12.50 -0.87
N VAL A 193 3.65 11.99 -1.16
CA VAL A 193 4.72 11.79 -0.18
C VAL A 193 6.02 12.28 -0.80
N GLU A 194 6.80 13.04 -0.05
CA GLU A 194 8.12 13.51 -0.48
C GLU A 194 9.15 13.13 0.57
N LEU A 195 10.30 12.63 0.10
CA LEU A 195 11.39 12.12 0.92
C LEU A 195 12.63 12.95 0.65
N TRP A 196 12.83 14.02 1.43
CA TRP A 196 13.89 15.00 1.22
C TRP A 196 15.20 14.54 1.87
N CYS A 197 16.21 14.28 1.04
CA CYS A 197 17.52 13.79 1.48
C CYS A 197 18.67 14.73 1.08
N VAL A 198 19.81 14.59 1.76
CA VAL A 198 21.10 15.22 1.44
C VAL A 198 22.17 14.14 1.25
N ASP A 199 23.31 14.48 0.66
CA ASP A 199 24.47 13.60 0.43
C ASP A 199 24.11 12.31 -0.36
N VAL A 200 23.29 12.46 -1.41
CA VAL A 200 22.84 11.34 -2.26
C VAL A 200 23.86 11.07 -3.36
N PHE A 201 24.46 9.89 -3.36
CA PHE A 201 25.38 9.44 -4.42
C PHE A 201 24.63 8.53 -5.40
N LYS A 202 24.31 9.06 -6.59
CA LYS A 202 23.84 8.24 -7.72
C LYS A 202 25.04 7.41 -8.19
N LYS A 203 25.03 6.09 -7.95
CA LYS A 203 26.05 5.21 -8.51
C LYS A 203 25.73 5.09 -10.00
N ILE A 204 26.33 5.94 -10.82
CA ILE A 204 26.16 5.91 -12.28
C ILE A 204 26.78 4.58 -12.75
N ALA A 205 25.93 3.59 -13.03
CA ALA A 205 26.35 2.46 -13.82
C ALA A 205 26.53 2.96 -15.27
N PRO A 206 27.66 2.71 -15.94
CA PRO A 206 27.84 3.09 -17.33
C PRO A 206 26.85 2.31 -18.19
N ALA A 207 25.94 3.02 -18.86
CA ALA A 207 25.01 2.43 -19.80
C ALA A 207 25.74 1.88 -21.03
N PRO A 208 25.44 0.66 -21.50
CA PRO A 208 25.73 0.29 -22.88
C PRO A 208 24.60 0.84 -23.76
N SER A 209 24.96 1.80 -24.60
CA SER A 209 24.16 2.24 -25.74
C SER A 209 23.95 1.10 -26.72
N THR A 210 22.71 0.80 -27.08
CA THR A 210 22.37 0.45 -28.46
C THR A 210 20.88 0.66 -28.72
N GLU A 211 20.62 1.25 -29.88
CA GLU A 211 19.38 1.77 -30.37
C GLU A 211 18.41 0.67 -30.85
N THR A 212 17.12 0.98 -30.75
CA THR A 212 16.00 0.57 -31.62
C THR A 212 15.84 -0.91 -32.00
N ASN A 213 14.69 -1.50 -31.65
CA ASN A 213 13.69 -1.80 -32.67
C ASN A 213 12.28 -2.04 -32.12
N VAL A 214 11.33 -1.49 -32.88
CA VAL A 214 9.88 -1.54 -32.74
C VAL A 214 9.37 -2.93 -33.13
N ALA A 215 8.53 -3.54 -32.29
CA ALA A 215 7.56 -4.53 -32.76
C ALA A 215 6.36 -4.60 -31.80
N ASN A 216 5.21 -4.19 -32.33
CA ASN A 216 3.89 -4.31 -31.74
C ASN A 216 3.55 -5.78 -31.46
N HIS A 217 2.94 -6.07 -30.32
CA HIS A 217 1.93 -7.13 -30.25
C HIS A 217 0.79 -6.72 -29.34
N THR A 218 -0.24 -6.20 -30.00
CA THR A 218 -1.62 -6.14 -29.57
C THR A 218 -2.13 -7.56 -29.33
N TYR A 219 -2.68 -7.83 -28.15
CA TYR A 219 -3.77 -8.80 -27.98
C TYR A 219 -4.87 -8.15 -27.15
N ALA A 220 -5.95 -7.84 -27.85
CA ALA A 220 -7.25 -7.56 -27.28
C ALA A 220 -7.93 -8.89 -26.98
N THR A 221 -8.48 -9.05 -25.78
CA THR A 221 -9.74 -9.78 -25.61
C THR A 221 -10.55 -9.20 -24.46
N LYS A 222 -11.85 -9.11 -24.72
CA LYS A 222 -12.90 -8.35 -24.05
C LYS A 222 -13.45 -9.05 -22.78
N PRO A 223 -14.27 -8.35 -21.97
CA PRO A 223 -14.71 -8.73 -20.63
C PRO A 223 -15.97 -9.61 -20.67
N THR A 224 -16.27 -10.32 -19.58
CA THR A 224 -17.65 -10.66 -19.19
C THR A 224 -17.73 -10.89 -17.68
N SER A 225 -18.71 -10.22 -17.08
CA SER A 225 -19.16 -10.21 -15.70
C SER A 225 -20.09 -11.39 -15.37
N SER A 226 -20.06 -11.87 -14.13
CA SER A 226 -21.28 -12.20 -13.38
C SER A 226 -21.00 -12.31 -11.88
N THR A 227 -21.79 -11.54 -11.13
CA THR A 227 -21.89 -11.40 -9.68
C THR A 227 -22.48 -12.64 -9.02
N SER A 228 -21.99 -12.98 -7.82
CA SER A 228 -22.83 -13.44 -6.71
C SER A 228 -22.11 -13.15 -5.39
N ASP A 229 -22.86 -12.54 -4.48
CA ASP A 229 -22.49 -12.09 -3.15
C ASP A 229 -21.91 -13.20 -2.26
N ASP A 230 -20.81 -12.92 -1.53
CA ASP A 230 -20.64 -13.39 -0.15
C ASP A 230 -19.54 -12.61 0.61
N GLU A 231 -19.70 -12.57 1.91
CA GLU A 231 -19.06 -11.73 2.91
C GLU A 231 -17.52 -11.75 2.98
N GLY A 232 -16.93 -10.57 3.25
CA GLY A 232 -15.98 -10.40 4.36
C GLY A 232 -14.69 -11.25 4.42
N SER A 233 -14.24 -11.89 3.35
CA SER A 233 -13.04 -12.72 3.40
C SER A 233 -11.88 -12.08 2.65
N THR A 234 -10.76 -11.95 3.34
CA THR A 234 -9.43 -11.76 2.75
C THR A 234 -9.13 -12.95 1.84
N ALA A 235 -9.63 -12.89 0.60
CA ALA A 235 -9.54 -13.98 -0.36
C ALA A 235 -8.06 -14.26 -0.66
N ALA A 236 -7.68 -15.54 -0.60
CA ALA A 236 -6.33 -15.94 -0.95
C ALA A 236 -6.08 -15.63 -2.43
N PRO A 237 -4.82 -15.40 -2.83
CA PRO A 237 -4.46 -15.22 -4.24
C PRO A 237 -5.07 -16.34 -5.10
N GLU A 238 -5.65 -15.98 -6.25
CA GLU A 238 -6.43 -16.91 -7.08
C GLU A 238 -5.64 -18.17 -7.49
N HIS A 239 -4.33 -18.05 -7.71
CA HIS A 239 -3.46 -19.18 -8.07
C HIS A 239 -3.16 -20.15 -6.91
N PHE A 240 -3.54 -19.81 -5.66
CA PHE A 240 -3.51 -20.73 -4.52
C PHE A 240 -4.82 -21.48 -4.33
N LEU A 241 -5.87 -21.08 -5.06
CA LEU A 241 -7.19 -21.66 -4.98
C LEU A 241 -7.32 -22.80 -5.99
N ASP A 242 -8.01 -23.85 -5.55
CA ASP A 242 -8.39 -24.97 -6.39
C ASP A 242 -9.51 -24.54 -7.34
N LEU A 243 -9.31 -24.72 -8.64
CA LEU A 243 -10.27 -24.33 -9.67
C LEU A 243 -11.59 -25.11 -9.61
N LEU A 244 -11.62 -26.27 -8.95
CA LEU A 244 -12.85 -27.06 -8.79
C LEU A 244 -13.71 -26.61 -7.62
N THR A 245 -13.08 -26.16 -6.53
CA THR A 245 -13.77 -25.91 -5.25
C THR A 245 -13.72 -24.45 -4.79
N GLY A 246 -12.80 -23.64 -5.35
CA GLY A 246 -12.52 -22.28 -4.89
C GLY A 246 -11.79 -22.23 -3.54
N GLU A 247 -11.40 -23.38 -2.97
CA GLU A 247 -10.72 -23.47 -1.68
C GLU A 247 -9.20 -23.47 -1.82
N LEU A 248 -8.49 -23.11 -0.76
CA LEU A 248 -7.03 -23.11 -0.77
C LEU A 248 -6.48 -24.54 -0.89
N MET A 249 -5.68 -24.81 -1.94
CA MET A 249 -5.11 -26.14 -2.19
C MET A 249 -4.23 -26.62 -1.01
N GLN A 250 -4.21 -27.93 -0.76
CA GLN A 250 -3.33 -28.61 0.20
C GLN A 250 -2.26 -29.43 -0.51
N ASP A 251 -2.65 -30.09 -1.59
CA ASP A 251 -1.79 -30.91 -2.43
C ASP A 251 -2.02 -30.50 -3.90
N PRO A 252 -1.44 -29.36 -4.34
CA PRO A 252 -1.66 -28.84 -5.68
C PRO A 252 -1.06 -29.79 -6.71
N ILE A 253 -1.87 -30.20 -7.69
CA ILE A 253 -1.48 -31.02 -8.82
C ILE A 253 -1.65 -30.19 -10.08
N LYS A 254 -0.61 -30.17 -10.92
CA LYS A 254 -0.71 -29.61 -12.26
C LYS A 254 -1.23 -30.67 -13.23
N LEU A 255 -2.38 -30.39 -13.85
CA LEU A 255 -2.94 -31.25 -14.87
C LEU A 255 -2.25 -31.01 -16.23
N PRO A 256 -2.30 -31.98 -17.16
CA PRO A 256 -1.82 -31.80 -18.54
C PRO A 256 -2.49 -30.63 -19.27
N SER A 257 -3.72 -30.28 -18.90
CA SER A 257 -4.43 -29.08 -19.38
C SER A 257 -3.77 -27.76 -18.96
N GLY A 258 -2.80 -27.79 -18.06
CA GLY A 258 -2.10 -26.62 -17.51
C GLY A 258 -2.77 -26.03 -16.27
N ASN A 259 -3.97 -26.52 -15.92
CA ASN A 259 -4.72 -26.11 -14.73
C ASN A 259 -4.19 -26.77 -13.46
N TYR A 260 -4.35 -26.07 -12.33
CA TYR A 260 -4.04 -26.62 -11.01
C TYR A 260 -5.32 -27.00 -10.26
N THR A 261 -5.29 -28.15 -9.60
CA THR A 261 -6.36 -28.60 -8.70
C THR A 261 -5.78 -29.21 -7.43
N ASP A 262 -6.59 -29.32 -6.38
CA ASP A 262 -6.22 -30.14 -5.23
C ASP A 262 -6.39 -31.64 -5.53
N ARG A 263 -5.49 -32.49 -5.00
CA ARG A 263 -5.60 -33.95 -5.15
C ARG A 263 -6.92 -34.50 -4.62
N SER A 264 -7.40 -34.00 -3.48
CA SER A 264 -8.61 -34.51 -2.85
C SER A 264 -9.85 -34.16 -3.68
N SER A 265 -9.91 -32.94 -4.21
CA SER A 265 -10.97 -32.48 -5.11
C SER A 265 -11.01 -33.29 -6.40
N LEU A 266 -9.83 -33.55 -6.99
CA LEU A 266 -9.73 -34.37 -8.21
C LEU A 266 -10.19 -35.81 -7.96
N THR A 267 -9.80 -36.38 -6.81
CA THR A 267 -10.24 -37.72 -6.39
C THR A 267 -11.75 -37.77 -6.19
N GLN A 268 -12.32 -36.75 -5.55
CA GLN A 268 -13.77 -36.66 -5.33
C GLN A 268 -14.56 -36.56 -6.64
N PHE A 269 -14.06 -35.76 -7.59
CA PHE A 269 -14.63 -35.67 -8.94
C PHE A 269 -14.66 -37.05 -9.62
N TRP A 270 -13.56 -37.80 -9.58
CA TRP A 270 -13.52 -39.15 -10.15
C TRP A 270 -14.44 -40.13 -9.43
N GLN A 271 -14.49 -40.09 -8.10
CA GLN A 271 -15.39 -40.95 -7.33
C GLN A 271 -16.86 -40.73 -7.69
N GLN A 272 -17.30 -39.48 -7.82
CA GLN A 272 -18.67 -39.16 -8.25
C GLN A 272 -18.96 -39.65 -9.66
N ARG A 273 -17.98 -39.55 -10.56
CA ARG A 273 -18.09 -40.02 -11.94
C ARG A 273 -18.16 -41.55 -12.02
N LEU A 274 -17.28 -42.24 -11.31
CA LEU A 274 -17.22 -43.71 -11.27
C LEU A 274 -18.45 -44.31 -10.58
N ALA A 275 -19.03 -43.61 -9.60
CA ALA A 275 -20.31 -44.01 -9.02
C ALA A 275 -21.45 -44.01 -10.05
N SER A 276 -21.41 -43.11 -11.03
CA SER A 276 -22.38 -43.02 -12.12
C SER A 276 -22.04 -43.93 -13.32
N ASN A 277 -20.76 -44.25 -13.50
CA ASN A 277 -20.27 -45.14 -14.55
C ASN A 277 -19.04 -45.94 -14.04
N PRO A 278 -19.23 -47.16 -13.52
CA PRO A 278 -18.17 -47.94 -12.88
C PRO A 278 -17.02 -48.32 -13.81
N ASN A 279 -17.27 -48.37 -15.12
CA ASN A 279 -16.27 -48.70 -16.15
C ASN A 279 -15.69 -47.44 -16.81
N GLY A 280 -15.93 -46.25 -16.24
CA GLY A 280 -15.40 -44.99 -16.75
C GLY A 280 -13.89 -44.87 -16.53
N GLU A 281 -13.21 -44.22 -17.47
CA GLU A 281 -11.80 -43.85 -17.30
C GLU A 281 -11.64 -42.60 -16.42
N LEU A 282 -10.48 -42.47 -15.77
CA LEU A 282 -10.08 -41.24 -15.11
C LEU A 282 -9.81 -40.19 -16.18
N VAL A 283 -10.36 -38.99 -15.98
CA VAL A 283 -10.30 -37.91 -16.97
C VAL A 283 -9.96 -36.58 -16.32
N ASP A 284 -9.34 -35.70 -17.09
CA ASP A 284 -9.16 -34.30 -16.72
C ASP A 284 -10.54 -33.61 -16.59
N PRO A 285 -10.86 -32.94 -15.47
CA PRO A 285 -12.17 -32.31 -15.24
C PRO A 285 -12.54 -31.18 -16.21
N PHE A 286 -11.55 -30.54 -16.85
CA PHE A 286 -11.76 -29.37 -17.71
C PHE A 286 -11.79 -29.73 -19.19
N THR A 287 -11.04 -30.77 -19.58
CA THR A 287 -10.91 -31.18 -20.99
C THR A 287 -11.58 -32.52 -21.29
N MET A 288 -11.95 -33.29 -20.26
CA MET A 288 -12.53 -34.65 -20.36
C MET A 288 -11.61 -35.67 -21.08
N VAL A 289 -10.32 -35.37 -21.18
CA VAL A 289 -9.32 -36.25 -21.80
C VAL A 289 -8.87 -37.31 -20.80
N PRO A 290 -8.67 -38.58 -21.22
CA PRO A 290 -8.15 -39.64 -20.34
C PRO A 290 -6.83 -39.24 -19.68
N LEU A 291 -6.72 -39.54 -18.40
CA LEU A 291 -5.63 -39.11 -17.57
C LEU A 291 -5.12 -40.28 -16.73
N ASP A 292 -3.79 -40.42 -16.66
CA ASP A 292 -3.16 -41.44 -15.85
C ASP A 292 -2.78 -40.85 -14.47
N GLU A 293 -3.36 -41.43 -13.42
CA GLU A 293 -3.12 -41.01 -12.04
C GLU A 293 -1.64 -41.13 -11.64
N ALA A 294 -0.92 -42.11 -12.19
CA ALA A 294 0.49 -42.34 -11.86
C ALA A 294 1.40 -41.16 -12.29
N HIS A 295 0.98 -40.39 -13.28
CA HIS A 295 1.71 -39.23 -13.79
C HIS A 295 1.38 -37.92 -13.07
N LEU A 296 0.43 -37.93 -12.13
CA LEU A 296 0.03 -36.75 -11.37
C LEU A 296 0.93 -36.54 -10.15
N ILE A 297 1.90 -35.66 -10.33
CA ILE A 297 2.85 -35.28 -9.30
C ILE A 297 2.38 -33.97 -8.65
N CYS A 298 2.51 -33.90 -7.32
CA CYS A 298 2.29 -32.66 -6.60
C CYS A 298 3.36 -31.62 -6.99
N ASP A 299 2.92 -30.39 -7.25
CA ASP A 299 3.80 -29.25 -7.42
C ASP A 299 4.36 -28.80 -6.06
N VAL A 300 5.56 -29.29 -5.75
CA VAL A 300 6.24 -29.03 -4.48
C VAL A 300 6.49 -27.53 -4.26
N GLN A 301 6.74 -26.77 -5.33
CA GLN A 301 6.99 -25.34 -5.23
C GLN A 301 5.71 -24.61 -4.82
N LEU A 302 4.62 -24.83 -5.56
CA LEU A 302 3.32 -24.21 -5.26
C LEU A 302 2.81 -24.64 -3.87
N LYS A 303 3.00 -25.91 -3.50
CA LYS A 303 2.66 -26.42 -2.16
C LYS A 303 3.41 -25.68 -1.05
N SER A 304 4.71 -25.43 -1.24
CA SER A 304 5.52 -24.66 -0.29
C SER A 304 5.05 -23.20 -0.19
N GLU A 305 4.70 -22.57 -1.31
CA GLU A 305 4.16 -21.20 -1.33
C GLU A 305 2.82 -21.10 -0.58
N ILE A 306 1.92 -22.06 -0.80
CA ILE A 306 0.62 -22.12 -0.12
C ILE A 306 0.79 -22.38 1.39
N GLU A 307 1.72 -23.25 1.79
CA GLU A 307 1.97 -23.54 3.21
C GLU A 307 2.57 -22.32 3.93
N ASN A 308 3.45 -21.57 3.25
CA ASN A 308 3.93 -20.28 3.75
C ASN A 308 2.77 -19.29 3.94
N TYR A 309 1.87 -19.19 2.96
CA TYR A 309 0.66 -18.36 3.06
C TYR A 309 -0.26 -18.78 4.23
N ARG A 310 -0.51 -20.09 4.42
CA ARG A 310 -1.29 -20.60 5.56
C ARG A 310 -0.67 -20.25 6.90
N ASN A 311 0.64 -20.46 7.04
CA ASN A 311 1.35 -20.17 8.27
C ASN A 311 1.36 -18.68 8.60
N LEU A 312 1.47 -17.83 7.58
CA LEU A 312 1.33 -16.40 7.71
C LEU A 312 -0.08 -16.01 8.20
N ARG A 313 -1.14 -16.53 7.58
CA ARG A 313 -2.53 -16.22 7.95
C ARG A 313 -2.87 -16.69 9.38
N LYS A 314 -2.44 -17.89 9.77
CA LYS A 314 -2.60 -18.42 11.14
C LYS A 314 -1.88 -17.58 12.18
N LYS A 315 -0.67 -17.11 11.87
CA LYS A 315 0.09 -16.23 12.75
C LYS A 315 -0.61 -14.87 12.87
N LEU A 316 -1.08 -14.29 11.77
CA LEU A 316 -1.82 -13.03 11.76
C LEU A 316 -3.08 -13.07 12.65
N GLY A 317 -3.92 -14.11 12.49
CA GLY A 317 -5.14 -14.26 13.29
C GLY A 317 -4.87 -14.30 14.79
N ARG A 318 -3.82 -15.02 15.23
CA ARG A 318 -3.41 -15.10 16.63
C ARG A 318 -2.91 -13.79 17.23
N LEU A 319 -2.49 -12.84 16.40
CA LEU A 319 -1.93 -11.55 16.84
C LEU A 319 -3.00 -10.47 16.88
N CYS A 320 -3.92 -10.46 15.92
CA CYS A 320 -5.07 -9.56 15.94
C CYS A 320 -5.91 -9.79 17.21
N SER A 321 -6.19 -11.05 17.56
CA SER A 321 -6.92 -11.39 18.80
C SER A 321 -6.20 -10.99 20.09
N LYS A 322 -4.88 -10.74 20.05
CA LYS A 322 -4.09 -10.32 21.23
C LYS A 322 -4.01 -8.80 21.40
N LEU A 323 -4.22 -8.05 20.33
CA LEU A 323 -4.14 -6.59 20.36
C LEU A 323 -5.41 -5.91 20.81
N GLU A 324 -6.56 -6.47 20.48
CA GLU A 324 -7.85 -5.91 20.88
C GLU A 324 -8.01 -5.82 22.41
N CYS A 325 -7.15 -6.52 23.16
CA CYS A 325 -7.11 -6.50 24.62
C CYS A 325 -6.14 -5.47 25.25
N ALA A 326 -5.39 -4.65 24.49
CA ALA A 326 -4.36 -3.76 25.07
C ALA A 326 -4.39 -2.32 24.52
N ALA A 327 -4.98 -1.37 25.26
CA ALA A 327 -4.98 0.06 24.95
C ALA A 327 -3.82 0.82 25.65
N PRO A 328 -3.20 1.85 25.03
CA PRO A 328 -2.21 2.69 25.70
C PRO A 328 -2.68 4.14 25.98
N ASP A 329 -2.24 4.68 27.13
CA ASP A 329 -2.36 6.08 27.57
C ASP A 329 -1.60 7.06 26.67
N ILE A 330 -2.20 8.21 26.37
CA ILE A 330 -1.66 9.26 25.48
C ILE A 330 -1.42 10.56 26.27
N SER A 331 -0.25 11.17 26.10
CA SER A 331 0.04 12.55 26.55
C SER A 331 0.15 13.49 25.35
N LEU A 332 -0.64 14.58 25.35
CA LEU A 332 -0.71 15.62 24.31
C LEU A 332 0.44 16.63 24.44
N ILE A 333 1.06 17.03 23.31
CA ILE A 333 1.92 18.24 23.24
C ILE A 333 1.59 19.05 21.97
N GLY A 334 1.05 20.26 22.21
CA GLY A 334 1.31 21.52 21.50
C GLY A 334 0.98 21.64 20.00
N ALA A 335 -0.22 22.12 19.67
CA ALA A 335 -0.47 22.84 18.42
C ALA A 335 -0.16 24.33 18.65
N LEU A 336 0.76 24.90 17.86
CA LEU A 336 0.97 26.36 17.83
C LEU A 336 0.20 26.93 16.63
N PRO A 337 -0.79 27.81 16.84
CA PRO A 337 -1.33 28.66 15.79
C PRO A 337 -0.33 29.79 15.52
N LEU A 338 0.05 30.00 14.25
CA LEU A 338 0.75 31.22 13.86
C LEU A 338 -0.23 32.18 13.19
N HIS A 339 -0.34 33.33 13.85
CA HIS A 339 -0.81 34.65 13.41
C HIS A 339 -2.31 34.85 13.13
N GLU A 340 -2.95 35.46 14.14
CA GLU A 340 -4.01 36.45 13.99
C GLU A 340 -3.48 37.70 13.24
N SER A 341 -4.21 38.07 12.20
CA SER A 341 -4.33 39.40 11.58
C SER A 341 -5.35 39.21 10.46
N SER A 342 -6.47 39.90 10.34
CA SER A 342 -7.05 41.06 11.00
C SER A 342 -8.57 40.94 10.88
N SER A 343 -9.28 41.63 11.77
CA SER A 343 -10.72 41.89 11.75
C SER A 343 -11.32 42.05 10.35
N ASP A 344 -12.41 41.34 10.08
CA ASP A 344 -13.59 41.89 9.41
C ASP A 344 -14.81 41.10 9.90
N GLU A 345 -15.77 41.81 10.49
CA GLU A 345 -17.06 41.27 10.88
C GLU A 345 -17.87 40.92 9.63
N GLU A 346 -18.20 39.65 9.41
CA GLU A 346 -19.26 39.27 8.48
C GLU A 346 -20.60 39.29 9.21
N SER A 347 -21.25 40.45 9.09
CA SER A 347 -22.70 40.58 9.20
C SER A 347 -23.40 39.61 8.25
N ILE A 348 -24.47 38.98 8.73
CA ILE A 348 -25.36 38.09 7.97
C ILE A 348 -25.90 38.85 6.75
N GLU A 349 -25.36 38.58 5.56
CA GLU A 349 -25.84 39.15 4.29
C GLU A 349 -27.22 38.55 3.94
N ASP A 350 -28.19 39.45 3.80
CA ASP A 350 -29.56 39.19 3.37
C ASP A 350 -29.58 38.62 1.93
N GLY A 351 -30.29 37.51 1.72
CA GLY A 351 -30.32 36.74 0.47
C GLY A 351 -30.89 37.50 -0.75
N SER A 352 -31.29 38.75 -0.57
CA SER A 352 -31.78 39.65 -1.61
C SER A 352 -30.67 40.32 -2.45
N GLU A 353 -29.40 40.30 -2.01
CA GLU A 353 -28.29 40.91 -2.76
C GLU A 353 -27.60 39.98 -3.78
N ILE A 354 -27.69 38.66 -3.61
CA ILE A 354 -27.11 37.69 -4.56
C ILE A 354 -27.74 37.86 -5.96
N LEU A 355 -29.03 38.19 -6.03
CA LEU A 355 -29.76 38.39 -7.28
C LEU A 355 -29.39 39.69 -8.02
N LYS A 356 -28.72 40.64 -7.34
CA LYS A 356 -28.20 41.86 -7.99
C LYS A 356 -26.85 41.62 -8.67
N ARG A 357 -26.08 40.62 -8.23
CA ARG A 357 -24.77 40.26 -8.82
C ARG A 357 -24.88 39.46 -10.12
N TYR A 358 -26.04 38.86 -10.41
CA TYR A 358 -26.26 38.03 -11.60
C TYR A 358 -27.55 38.42 -12.35
N PRO A 359 -27.60 39.61 -12.98
CA PRO A 359 -28.80 40.10 -13.67
C PRO A 359 -29.24 39.21 -14.85
N HIS A 360 -28.37 38.34 -15.35
CA HIS A 360 -28.68 37.37 -16.41
C HIS A 360 -29.44 36.13 -15.93
N LEU A 361 -29.51 35.89 -14.61
CA LEU A 361 -30.30 34.79 -14.05
C LEU A 361 -31.80 35.13 -13.94
N ASN A 362 -32.19 36.37 -14.23
CA ASN A 362 -33.59 36.83 -14.24
C ASN A 362 -34.23 36.87 -15.65
N ALA A 363 -33.69 36.12 -16.61
CA ALA A 363 -34.23 36.07 -17.96
C ALA A 363 -34.58 34.64 -18.42
N ARG A 364 -35.59 34.02 -17.78
CA ARG A 364 -36.72 33.33 -18.42
C ARG A 364 -37.60 32.62 -17.40
#